data_AF-A0A9N9SZU2-F1
#
_entry.id   AF-A0A9N9SZU2-F1
#
_cell.length_a   1.000
_cell.length_b   1.000
_cell.length_c   1.000
_cell.angle_alpha   90.00
_cell.angle_beta   90.00
_cell.angle_gamma   90.00
#
_symmetry.space_group_name_H-M   'P 1'
#
loop_
_entity.id
_entity.type
_entity.pdbx_description
1 polymer ?
#
loop_
_entity_poly.entity_id
_entity_poly.type
_entity_poly.pdbx_seq_one_letter_code
_entity_poly.pdbx_strand_id
1 'polypeptide(L)'
;MALQWEDKEVRFDIPYSKMKLINGEKVIDKLDNIEDTKGNSGFRGRLIITNIRVLWHSSSSPRINLSLGFGCILSTNTKMVNSRLRGTTQALQVLTLSRGTRYEFIFTNLVPGNTRHFISVMGVHKAYNSSKLYRELKLRGAVVHNKQLKILPLEQVVSTVSGVWNLSSDQGSLGTFIVTNVRFVWFADVNEGFNISLPYLQIDTIAIRDSKFGTALVITSSESSGLYVLGFKVDPEEKLKILFKELSSLHTVYTTKPTFGVEYKWTSSQNTKEHNNNIIAEFEAFDESKNEISNSISAYLADEGHSKDRLPAFCPELGLAVESIKEGYTLQKLWEVIPS
;
A
#
# COMPACT_ATOMS: atom_id res chain seq x y z
N MET A 1 9.93 1.18 11.45
CA MET A 1 10.30 1.41 10.03
C MET A 1 9.08 1.16 9.15
N ALA A 2 8.42 2.21 8.67
CA ALA A 2 7.24 2.08 7.81
C ALA A 2 7.63 1.92 6.33
N LEU A 3 6.71 1.37 5.52
CA LEU A 3 6.81 1.46 4.07
C LEU A 3 6.95 2.94 3.66
N GLN A 4 8.03 3.26 2.94
CA GLN A 4 8.43 4.64 2.62
C GLN A 4 7.54 5.23 1.54
N TRP A 5 7.58 4.65 0.33
CA TRP A 5 6.84 5.20 -0.82
C TRP A 5 6.38 4.13 -1.81
N GLU A 6 7.01 2.96 -1.81
CA GLU A 6 6.83 1.93 -2.84
C GLU A 6 5.37 1.46 -2.96
N ASP A 7 4.65 1.36 -1.84
CA ASP A 7 3.24 0.99 -1.80
C ASP A 7 2.27 2.19 -1.81
N LYS A 8 2.77 3.41 -1.57
CA LYS A 8 1.98 4.62 -1.28
C LYS A 8 2.11 5.73 -2.31
N GLU A 9 2.96 5.56 -3.32
CA GLU A 9 3.18 6.57 -4.34
C GLU A 9 3.16 5.99 -5.76
N VAL A 10 2.89 6.87 -6.70
CA VAL A 10 3.13 6.66 -8.13
C VAL A 10 4.39 7.42 -8.50
N ARG A 11 5.35 6.76 -9.15
CA ARG A 11 6.58 7.39 -9.63
C ARG A 11 6.89 6.98 -11.07
N PHE A 12 7.50 7.91 -11.79
CA PHE A 12 7.91 7.79 -13.18
C PHE A 12 9.45 7.83 -13.24
N ASP A 13 10.03 7.07 -14.17
CA ASP A 13 11.46 7.05 -14.50
C ASP A 13 12.35 6.93 -13.25
N ILE A 14 11.97 6.02 -12.35
CA ILE A 14 12.73 5.82 -11.13
C ILE A 14 14.11 5.23 -11.47
N PRO A 15 15.17 5.64 -10.74
CA PRO A 15 16.49 5.04 -10.92
C PRO A 15 16.46 3.53 -10.68
N TYR A 16 17.34 2.78 -11.33
CA TYR A 16 17.43 1.32 -11.16
C TYR A 16 17.62 0.87 -9.72
N SER A 17 18.34 1.66 -8.91
CA SER A 17 18.50 1.40 -7.47
C SER A 17 17.17 1.38 -6.71
N LYS A 18 16.16 2.09 -7.19
CA LYS A 18 14.79 2.18 -6.63
C LYS A 18 13.80 1.18 -7.23
N MET A 19 14.16 0.54 -8.35
CA MET A 19 13.43 -0.61 -8.90
C MET A 19 13.76 -1.92 -8.17
N LYS A 20 14.89 -1.97 -7.44
CA LYS A 20 15.25 -3.13 -6.62
C LYS A 20 14.18 -3.37 -5.55
N LEU A 21 13.96 -4.65 -5.24
CA LEU A 21 13.02 -5.07 -4.22
C LEU A 21 13.52 -4.61 -2.85
N ILE A 22 12.65 -3.97 -2.07
CA ILE A 22 12.94 -3.67 -0.67
C ILE A 22 12.82 -4.93 0.20
N ASN A 23 13.30 -4.87 1.45
CA ASN A 23 13.15 -5.98 2.38
C ASN A 23 11.66 -6.34 2.53
N GLY A 24 11.34 -7.64 2.39
CA GLY A 24 9.96 -8.14 2.44
C GLY A 24 9.17 -7.98 1.13
N GLU A 25 9.65 -7.19 0.18
CA GLU A 25 9.08 -7.13 -1.17
C GLU A 25 9.50 -8.38 -1.96
N LYS A 26 8.54 -8.98 -2.66
CA LYS A 26 8.76 -10.17 -3.48
C LYS A 26 8.03 -10.05 -4.81
N VAL A 27 8.64 -10.54 -5.87
CA VAL A 27 7.97 -10.69 -7.17
C VAL A 27 6.92 -11.80 -7.05
N ILE A 28 5.70 -11.49 -7.46
CA ILE A 28 4.59 -12.45 -7.56
C ILE A 28 4.44 -12.89 -9.02
N ASP A 29 4.58 -11.98 -9.97
CA ASP A 29 4.44 -12.30 -11.39
C ASP A 29 5.31 -11.39 -12.28
N LYS A 30 5.72 -11.90 -13.44
CA LYS A 30 6.43 -11.17 -14.50
C LYS A 30 5.76 -11.47 -15.84
N LEU A 31 5.45 -10.41 -16.58
CA LEU A 31 4.75 -10.48 -17.86
C LEU A 31 5.52 -9.69 -18.91
N ASP A 32 6.05 -10.40 -19.91
CA ASP A 32 6.65 -9.81 -21.09
C ASP A 32 5.60 -9.36 -22.10
N ASN A 33 6.02 -8.50 -23.04
CA ASN A 33 5.19 -8.01 -24.14
C ASN A 33 3.93 -7.27 -23.66
N ILE A 34 4.08 -6.46 -22.60
CA ILE A 34 3.05 -5.55 -22.12
C ILE A 34 3.35 -4.14 -22.60
N GLU A 35 2.48 -3.57 -23.42
CA GLU A 35 2.54 -2.18 -23.87
C GLU A 35 1.86 -1.26 -22.84
N ASP A 36 2.51 -0.16 -22.48
CA ASP A 36 1.83 0.99 -21.87
C ASP A 36 1.18 1.82 -22.97
N THR A 37 -0.11 1.64 -23.15
CA THR A 37 -0.89 2.21 -24.25
C THR A 37 -1.23 3.68 -24.04
N LYS A 38 -1.19 4.16 -22.78
CA LYS A 38 -1.54 5.55 -22.46
C LYS A 38 -0.34 6.47 -22.71
N GLY A 39 0.82 6.17 -22.10
CA GLY A 39 1.98 7.06 -22.17
C GLY A 39 3.04 6.69 -23.20
N ASN A 40 3.18 5.40 -23.53
CA ASN A 40 4.25 4.91 -24.41
C ASN A 40 3.73 3.97 -25.51
N SER A 41 2.64 4.38 -26.18
CA SER A 41 2.06 3.52 -27.23
C SER A 41 3.03 3.28 -28.38
N GLY A 42 3.07 2.04 -28.85
CA GLY A 42 4.02 1.58 -29.88
C GLY A 42 5.26 0.90 -29.31
N PHE A 43 5.48 0.93 -27.99
CA PHE A 43 6.66 0.33 -27.36
C PHE A 43 6.31 -0.88 -26.50
N ARG A 44 7.11 -1.95 -26.66
CA ARG A 44 7.00 -3.14 -25.83
C ARG A 44 7.65 -2.88 -24.48
N GLY A 45 7.02 -3.37 -23.43
CA GLY A 45 7.58 -3.37 -22.10
C GLY A 45 7.33 -4.67 -21.35
N ARG A 46 7.78 -4.66 -20.11
CA ARG A 46 7.60 -5.75 -19.15
C ARG A 46 6.87 -5.22 -17.93
N LEU A 47 5.84 -5.95 -17.50
CA LEU A 47 5.11 -5.68 -16.27
C LEU A 47 5.60 -6.65 -15.18
N ILE A 48 6.04 -6.11 -14.06
CA ILE A 48 6.49 -6.87 -12.89
C ILE A 48 5.53 -6.57 -11.75
N ILE A 49 4.84 -7.59 -11.28
CA ILE A 49 3.88 -7.50 -10.18
C ILE A 49 4.58 -8.01 -8.93
N THR A 50 4.78 -7.13 -7.96
CA THR A 50 5.31 -7.49 -6.64
C THR A 50 4.16 -7.66 -5.66
N ASN A 51 4.45 -7.88 -4.38
CA ASN A 51 3.44 -7.89 -3.33
C ASN A 51 2.97 -6.50 -2.87
N ILE A 52 3.63 -5.40 -3.24
CA ILE A 52 3.26 -4.04 -2.78
C ILE A 52 3.10 -3.00 -3.89
N ARG A 53 3.61 -3.28 -5.10
CA ARG A 53 3.52 -2.39 -6.26
C ARG A 53 3.53 -3.13 -7.58
N VAL A 54 3.09 -2.44 -8.62
CA VAL A 54 3.26 -2.82 -10.02
C VAL A 54 4.37 -1.97 -10.62
N LEU A 55 5.36 -2.60 -11.23
CA LEU A 55 6.40 -1.95 -12.01
C LEU A 55 6.15 -2.22 -13.49
N TRP A 56 6.33 -1.22 -14.33
CA TRP A 56 6.44 -1.39 -15.77
C TRP A 56 7.74 -0.76 -16.23
N HIS A 57 8.43 -1.36 -17.18
CA HIS A 57 9.53 -0.70 -17.87
C HIS A 57 9.54 -1.04 -19.34
N SER A 58 10.01 -0.12 -20.18
CA SER A 58 10.24 -0.39 -21.58
C SER A 58 11.30 -1.48 -21.76
N SER A 59 11.08 -2.37 -22.73
CA SER A 59 12.04 -3.42 -23.09
C SER A 59 13.22 -2.88 -23.89
N SER A 60 13.06 -1.74 -24.57
CA SER A 60 14.13 -1.10 -25.35
C SER A 60 14.94 -0.09 -24.54
N SER A 61 14.31 0.58 -23.57
CA SER A 61 14.97 1.56 -22.70
C SER A 61 14.41 1.49 -21.27
N PRO A 62 15.01 0.68 -20.39
CA PRO A 62 14.46 0.46 -19.05
C PRO A 62 14.56 1.68 -18.11
N ARG A 63 15.26 2.75 -18.52
CA ARG A 63 15.20 4.08 -17.89
C ARG A 63 13.78 4.65 -17.87
N ILE A 64 12.97 4.23 -18.83
CA ILE A 64 11.58 4.65 -18.97
C ILE A 64 10.73 3.60 -18.29
N ASN A 65 10.26 3.95 -17.10
CA ASN A 65 9.61 3.01 -16.22
C ASN A 65 8.57 3.68 -15.33
N LEU A 66 7.67 2.88 -14.81
CA LEU A 66 6.57 3.27 -13.94
C LEU A 66 6.61 2.41 -12.68
N SER A 67 6.35 3.03 -11.53
CA SER A 67 6.15 2.35 -10.26
C SER A 67 4.82 2.79 -9.67
N LEU A 68 3.87 1.87 -9.56
CA LEU A 68 2.52 2.11 -9.06
C LEU A 68 2.33 1.33 -7.75
N GLY A 69 2.39 2.02 -6.62
CA GLY A 69 2.08 1.42 -5.32
C GLY A 69 0.62 0.97 -5.21
N PHE A 70 0.36 -0.23 -4.69
CA PHE A 70 -1.01 -0.74 -4.56
C PHE A 70 -1.90 0.11 -3.65
N GLY A 71 -1.32 0.82 -2.67
CA GLY A 71 -2.03 1.77 -1.81
C GLY A 71 -2.52 3.04 -2.53
N CYS A 72 -2.01 3.33 -3.73
CA CYS A 72 -2.51 4.43 -4.57
C CYS A 72 -3.64 4.01 -5.52
N ILE A 73 -3.88 2.72 -5.72
CA ILE A 73 -4.83 2.27 -6.73
C ILE A 73 -6.26 2.48 -6.22
N LEU A 74 -7.04 3.27 -6.95
CA LEU A 74 -8.46 3.47 -6.71
C LEU A 74 -9.29 2.34 -7.32
N SER A 75 -8.99 1.99 -8.57
CA SER A 75 -9.72 0.96 -9.30
C SER A 75 -8.86 0.32 -10.40
N THR A 76 -9.23 -0.91 -10.74
CA THR A 76 -8.64 -1.70 -11.83
C THR A 76 -9.78 -2.27 -12.68
N ASN A 77 -9.84 -1.88 -13.94
CA ASN A 77 -10.93 -2.23 -14.85
C ASN A 77 -10.41 -2.77 -16.18
N THR A 78 -11.27 -3.42 -16.95
CA THR A 78 -11.01 -3.77 -18.35
C THR A 78 -11.56 -2.67 -19.25
N LYS A 79 -10.73 -2.16 -20.16
CA LYS A 79 -11.10 -1.11 -21.13
C LYS A 79 -10.80 -1.58 -22.55
N MET A 80 -11.71 -1.32 -23.48
CA MET A 80 -11.44 -1.50 -24.91
C MET A 80 -10.59 -0.31 -25.40
N VAL A 81 -9.46 -0.60 -26.02
CA VAL A 81 -8.52 0.40 -26.53
C VAL A 81 -8.02 0.00 -27.92
N ASN A 82 -7.56 0.98 -28.70
CA ASN A 82 -6.88 0.73 -29.96
C ASN A 82 -5.37 0.84 -29.74
N SER A 83 -4.70 -0.30 -29.52
CA SER A 83 -3.25 -0.36 -29.35
C SER A 83 -2.56 -0.17 -30.71
N ARG A 84 -1.46 0.58 -30.74
CA ARG A 84 -0.67 0.76 -31.97
C ARG A 84 -0.03 -0.54 -32.46
N LEU A 85 0.27 -1.47 -31.55
CA LEU A 85 0.92 -2.75 -31.86
C LEU A 85 -0.06 -3.91 -32.05
N ARG A 86 -1.28 -3.83 -31.49
CA ARG A 86 -2.26 -4.93 -31.47
C ARG A 86 -3.60 -4.58 -32.12
N GLY A 87 -3.87 -3.31 -32.42
CA GLY A 87 -5.18 -2.83 -32.86
C GLY A 87 -6.20 -2.84 -31.72
N THR A 88 -7.48 -2.93 -32.06
CA THR A 88 -8.59 -2.92 -31.09
C THR A 88 -8.55 -4.15 -30.17
N THR A 89 -8.37 -3.92 -28.87
CA THR A 89 -8.26 -4.99 -27.90
C THR A 89 -8.65 -4.57 -26.48
N GLN A 90 -8.79 -5.55 -25.58
CA GLN A 90 -8.98 -5.31 -24.15
C GLN A 90 -7.63 -5.04 -23.49
N ALA A 91 -7.59 -4.01 -22.66
CA ALA A 91 -6.45 -3.60 -21.87
C ALA A 91 -6.83 -3.40 -20.40
N LEU A 92 -5.85 -3.55 -19.51
CA LEU A 92 -5.99 -3.27 -18.09
C LEU A 92 -5.87 -1.77 -17.85
N GLN A 93 -6.96 -1.15 -17.41
CA GLN A 93 -6.98 0.21 -16.92
C GLN A 93 -6.71 0.21 -15.41
N VAL A 94 -5.73 0.99 -14.97
CA VAL A 94 -5.43 1.21 -13.55
C VAL A 94 -5.59 2.69 -13.26
N LEU A 95 -6.54 3.04 -12.41
CA LEU A 95 -6.76 4.39 -11.94
C LEU A 95 -6.15 4.55 -10.55
N THR A 96 -5.36 5.60 -10.36
CA THR A 96 -4.64 5.85 -9.11
C THR A 96 -4.87 7.26 -8.60
N LEU A 97 -4.71 7.45 -7.29
CA LEU A 97 -4.62 8.74 -6.63
C LEU A 97 -3.28 8.80 -5.87
N SER A 98 -2.42 9.73 -6.26
CA SER A 98 -1.14 9.95 -5.59
C SER A 98 -0.93 11.43 -5.34
N ARG A 99 -0.69 11.80 -4.08
CA ARG A 99 -0.48 13.18 -3.63
C ARG A 99 -1.56 14.18 -4.11
N GLY A 100 -2.81 13.72 -4.21
CA GLY A 100 -3.95 14.53 -4.67
C GLY A 100 -4.13 14.60 -6.19
N THR A 101 -3.27 13.96 -6.97
CA THR A 101 -3.40 13.90 -8.44
C THR A 101 -3.88 12.52 -8.88
N ARG A 102 -4.85 12.50 -9.80
CA ARG A 102 -5.41 11.27 -10.38
C ARG A 102 -4.65 10.90 -11.65
N TYR A 103 -4.14 9.67 -11.70
CA TYR A 103 -3.47 9.15 -12.90
C TYR A 103 -4.18 7.91 -13.45
N GLU A 104 -4.28 7.83 -14.76
CA GLU A 104 -4.79 6.69 -15.52
C GLU A 104 -3.63 6.00 -16.26
N PHE A 105 -3.51 4.69 -16.06
CA PHE A 105 -2.56 3.83 -16.77
C PHE A 105 -3.33 2.77 -17.56
N ILE A 106 -2.84 2.44 -18.76
CA ILE A 106 -3.48 1.45 -19.64
C ILE A 106 -2.40 0.46 -20.08
N PHE A 107 -2.51 -0.78 -19.65
CA PHE A 107 -1.58 -1.85 -20.00
C PHE A 107 -2.24 -2.84 -20.94
N THR A 108 -1.71 -2.95 -22.15
CA THR A 108 -2.16 -3.89 -23.17
C THR A 108 -1.21 -5.07 -23.26
N ASN A 109 -1.72 -6.29 -23.05
CA ASN A 109 -0.95 -7.48 -23.40
C ASN A 109 -0.92 -7.65 -24.92
N LEU A 110 0.28 -7.75 -25.50
CA LEU A 110 0.45 -7.92 -26.93
C LEU A 110 0.26 -9.37 -27.39
N VAL A 111 0.30 -10.33 -26.47
CA VAL A 111 0.08 -11.75 -26.77
C VAL A 111 -1.44 -12.01 -26.88
N PRO A 112 -1.96 -12.39 -28.07
CA PRO A 112 -3.40 -12.63 -28.25
C PRO A 112 -3.93 -13.71 -27.31
N GLY A 113 -5.16 -13.52 -26.79
CA GLY A 113 -5.82 -14.46 -25.88
C GLY A 113 -5.25 -14.50 -24.45
N ASN A 114 -4.11 -13.86 -24.17
CA ASN A 114 -3.48 -13.90 -22.86
C ASN A 114 -4.02 -12.80 -21.92
N THR A 115 -4.84 -13.21 -20.96
CA THR A 115 -5.47 -12.34 -19.96
C THR A 115 -4.72 -12.27 -18.62
N ARG A 116 -3.51 -12.86 -18.52
CA ARG A 116 -2.76 -13.00 -17.25
C ARG A 116 -2.52 -11.66 -16.53
N HIS A 117 -2.25 -10.59 -17.28
CA HIS A 117 -2.09 -9.24 -16.73
C HIS A 117 -3.30 -8.75 -15.92
N PHE A 118 -4.53 -9.04 -16.35
CA PHE A 118 -5.72 -8.75 -15.56
C PHE A 118 -5.70 -9.52 -14.25
N ILE A 119 -5.50 -10.83 -14.34
CA ILE A 119 -5.72 -11.72 -13.22
C ILE A 119 -4.67 -11.52 -12.13
N SER A 120 -3.41 -11.35 -12.53
CA SER A 120 -2.30 -11.11 -11.63
C SER A 120 -2.41 -9.75 -10.95
N VAL A 121 -2.60 -8.65 -11.70
CA VAL A 121 -2.66 -7.30 -11.09
C VAL A 121 -3.90 -7.16 -10.21
N MET A 122 -5.09 -7.52 -10.70
CA MET A 122 -6.33 -7.40 -9.92
C MET A 122 -6.34 -8.33 -8.71
N GLY A 123 -5.84 -9.55 -8.88
CA GLY A 123 -5.75 -10.56 -7.81
C GLY A 123 -4.82 -10.14 -6.69
N VAL A 124 -3.62 -9.64 -7.03
CA VAL A 124 -2.67 -9.14 -6.03
C VAL A 124 -3.18 -7.85 -5.38
N HIS A 125 -3.79 -6.93 -6.13
CA HIS A 125 -4.38 -5.72 -5.56
C HIS A 125 -5.49 -6.06 -4.54
N LYS A 126 -6.33 -7.07 -4.84
CA LYS A 126 -7.33 -7.58 -3.88
C LYS A 126 -6.68 -8.15 -2.62
N ALA A 127 -5.62 -8.96 -2.76
CA ALA A 127 -4.87 -9.52 -1.63
C ALA A 127 -4.16 -8.43 -0.80
N TYR A 128 -3.68 -7.37 -1.45
CA TYR A 128 -3.10 -6.20 -0.78
C TYR A 128 -4.14 -5.51 0.10
N ASN A 129 -5.35 -5.28 -0.42
CA ASN A 129 -6.42 -4.61 0.31
C ASN A 129 -7.00 -5.44 1.47
N SER A 130 -7.09 -6.76 1.34
CA SER A 130 -7.61 -7.63 2.40
C SER A 130 -6.62 -7.87 3.55
N SER A 131 -5.34 -7.55 3.37
CA SER A 131 -4.25 -7.79 4.33
C SER A 131 -3.75 -6.54 5.06
N LYS A 132 -4.53 -5.44 5.05
CA LYS A 132 -4.15 -4.16 5.66
C LYS A 132 -3.72 -4.25 7.14
N LEU A 133 -4.29 -5.18 7.90
CA LEU A 133 -3.96 -5.38 9.32
C LEU A 133 -2.50 -5.79 9.59
N TYR A 134 -1.74 -6.22 8.57
CA TYR A 134 -0.29 -6.44 8.70
C TYR A 134 0.53 -5.16 8.62
N ARG A 135 -0.06 -4.05 8.15
CA ARG A 135 0.67 -2.85 7.73
C ARG A 135 0.11 -1.56 8.29
N GLU A 136 -1.16 -1.53 8.69
CA GLU A 136 -1.85 -0.36 9.20
C GLU A 136 -2.17 -0.50 10.69
N LEU A 137 -1.85 0.53 11.47
CA LEU A 137 -2.36 0.68 12.83
C LEU A 137 -3.90 0.71 12.81
N LYS A 138 -4.54 -0.02 13.72
CA LYS A 138 -5.99 0.08 13.97
C LYS A 138 -6.27 0.35 15.43
N LEU A 139 -7.11 1.36 15.67
CA LEU A 139 -7.70 1.67 16.96
C LEU A 139 -9.16 1.27 16.91
N ARG A 140 -9.65 0.63 17.98
CA ARG A 140 -11.05 0.18 18.11
C ARG A 140 -11.52 -0.67 16.93
N GLY A 141 -10.64 -1.55 16.45
CA GLY A 141 -10.94 -2.45 15.34
C GLY A 141 -11.64 -3.73 15.79
N ALA A 142 -12.31 -4.42 14.87
CA ALA A 142 -12.86 -5.76 15.10
C ALA A 142 -11.75 -6.83 15.03
N VAL A 143 -10.76 -6.73 15.91
CA VAL A 143 -9.59 -7.62 15.97
C VAL A 143 -9.68 -8.67 17.08
N VAL A 144 -10.55 -8.47 18.07
CA VAL A 144 -10.79 -9.40 19.18
C VAL A 144 -12.27 -9.75 19.19
N HIS A 145 -12.57 -11.02 19.49
CA HIS A 145 -13.92 -11.52 19.65
C HIS A 145 -13.95 -12.53 20.79
N ASN A 146 -14.88 -12.39 21.73
CA ASN A 146 -15.00 -13.27 22.90
C ASN A 146 -13.67 -13.40 23.65
N LYS A 147 -12.97 -12.28 23.87
CA LYS A 147 -11.65 -12.23 24.53
C LYS A 147 -10.53 -13.01 23.84
N GLN A 148 -10.74 -13.41 22.59
CA GLN A 148 -9.73 -14.09 21.77
C GLN A 148 -9.33 -13.23 20.58
N LEU A 149 -8.04 -13.22 20.26
CA LEU A 149 -7.51 -12.52 19.09
C LEU A 149 -7.95 -13.23 17.80
N LYS A 150 -8.49 -12.47 16.85
CA LYS A 150 -8.72 -12.95 15.49
C LYS A 150 -7.39 -12.96 14.73
N ILE A 151 -6.79 -14.15 14.67
CA ILE A 151 -5.48 -14.40 14.05
C ILE A 151 -5.53 -14.17 12.54
N LEU A 152 -4.53 -13.45 12.01
CA LEU A 152 -4.31 -13.28 10.57
C LEU A 152 -3.64 -14.53 9.95
N PRO A 153 -3.72 -14.76 8.62
CA PRO A 153 -3.24 -16.01 7.99
C PRO A 153 -1.80 -16.46 8.32
N LEU A 154 -0.87 -15.52 8.49
CA LEU A 154 0.56 -15.73 8.78
C LEU A 154 0.92 -15.29 10.20
N GLU A 155 -0.08 -14.96 11.01
CA GLU A 155 0.11 -14.50 12.38
C GLU A 155 0.18 -15.69 13.35
N GLN A 156 1.14 -15.64 14.26
CA GLN A 156 1.33 -16.60 15.33
C GLN A 156 1.45 -15.82 16.64
N VAL A 157 0.67 -16.22 17.64
CA VAL A 157 0.77 -15.67 18.99
C VAL A 157 2.05 -16.16 19.63
N VAL A 158 2.86 -15.22 20.12
CA VAL A 158 4.09 -15.49 20.86
C VAL A 158 3.80 -15.53 22.35
N SER A 159 3.12 -14.51 22.87
CA SER A 159 2.77 -14.42 24.29
C SER A 159 1.47 -13.65 24.51
N THR A 160 0.86 -13.89 25.67
CA THR A 160 -0.32 -13.16 26.15
C THR A 160 -0.07 -12.76 27.59
N VAL A 161 -0.17 -11.47 27.88
CA VAL A 161 0.03 -10.87 29.20
C VAL A 161 -1.26 -10.20 29.64
N SER A 162 -1.90 -10.76 30.66
CA SER A 162 -3.08 -10.16 31.29
C SER A 162 -2.69 -9.10 32.32
N GLY A 163 -3.64 -8.26 32.70
CA GLY A 163 -3.43 -7.24 33.74
C GLY A 163 -2.58 -6.05 33.29
N VAL A 164 -2.54 -5.78 31.98
CA VAL A 164 -1.78 -4.69 31.39
C VAL A 164 -2.63 -3.44 31.30
N TRP A 165 -2.20 -2.39 32.01
CA TRP A 165 -2.88 -1.10 32.02
C TRP A 165 -2.47 -0.27 30.82
N ASN A 166 -3.43 0.18 30.02
CA ASN A 166 -3.23 1.25 29.07
C ASN A 166 -3.29 2.61 29.79
N LEU A 167 -2.30 3.46 29.55
CA LEU A 167 -2.12 4.77 30.18
C LEU A 167 -2.52 5.95 29.27
N SER A 168 -3.25 5.68 28.19
CA SER A 168 -3.70 6.72 27.25
C SER A 168 -4.93 7.49 27.75
N SER A 169 -5.56 7.06 28.85
CA SER A 169 -6.69 7.74 29.50
C SER A 169 -6.35 8.10 30.95
N ASP A 170 -7.02 9.13 31.50
CA ASP A 170 -6.74 9.67 32.85
C ASP A 170 -6.95 8.66 33.99
N GLN A 171 -7.87 7.70 33.80
CA GLN A 171 -8.18 6.64 34.77
C GLN A 171 -7.41 5.34 34.48
N GLY A 172 -6.72 5.28 33.33
CA GLY A 172 -6.18 4.04 32.78
C GLY A 172 -7.26 3.02 32.41
N SER A 173 -6.88 1.97 31.70
CA SER A 173 -7.78 0.85 31.44
C SER A 173 -7.05 -0.47 31.57
N LEU A 174 -7.58 -1.37 32.39
CA LEU A 174 -7.05 -2.73 32.54
C LEU A 174 -7.42 -3.55 31.31
N GLY A 175 -6.45 -4.31 30.82
CA GLY A 175 -6.64 -5.13 29.64
C GLY A 175 -5.63 -6.25 29.50
N THR A 176 -5.68 -6.88 28.34
CA THR A 176 -4.81 -7.97 27.95
C THR A 176 -3.96 -7.53 26.75
N PHE A 177 -2.66 -7.78 26.84
CA PHE A 177 -1.66 -7.49 25.82
C PHE A 177 -1.20 -8.79 25.16
N ILE A 178 -1.38 -8.90 23.85
CA ILE A 178 -1.00 -10.05 23.04
C ILE A 178 0.14 -9.65 22.12
N VAL A 179 1.22 -10.39 22.18
CA VAL A 179 2.38 -10.25 21.30
C VAL A 179 2.30 -11.32 20.22
N THR A 180 2.39 -10.92 18.96
CA THR A 180 2.46 -11.84 17.83
C THR A 180 3.75 -11.65 17.04
N ASN A 181 3.98 -12.48 16.03
CA ASN A 181 5.11 -12.35 15.11
C ASN A 181 4.99 -11.15 14.12
N VAL A 182 3.82 -10.51 14.00
CA VAL A 182 3.60 -9.41 13.03
C VAL A 182 3.13 -8.09 13.64
N ARG A 183 2.54 -8.13 14.83
CA ARG A 183 1.98 -6.97 15.53
C ARG A 183 1.88 -7.25 17.02
N PHE A 184 1.55 -6.23 17.80
CA PHE A 184 0.92 -6.46 19.10
C PHE A 184 -0.54 -6.02 19.07
N VAL A 185 -1.33 -6.59 19.96
CA VAL A 185 -2.71 -6.20 20.20
C VAL A 185 -2.92 -6.00 21.70
N TRP A 186 -3.47 -4.86 22.09
CA TRP A 186 -3.98 -4.66 23.44
C TRP A 186 -5.48 -4.43 23.38
N PHE A 187 -6.25 -5.01 24.30
CA PHE A 187 -7.68 -4.74 24.42
C PHE A 187 -8.10 -4.68 25.88
N ALA A 188 -9.10 -3.85 26.20
CA ALA A 188 -9.62 -3.73 27.54
C ALA A 188 -10.48 -4.93 27.96
N ASP A 189 -10.37 -5.32 29.22
CA ASP A 189 -11.08 -6.49 29.76
C ASP A 189 -12.58 -6.21 29.94
N VAL A 190 -12.97 -4.96 30.22
CA VAL A 190 -14.38 -4.57 30.36
C VAL A 190 -15.05 -4.43 28.99
N ASN A 191 -14.35 -3.85 28.01
CA ASN A 191 -14.87 -3.61 26.67
C ASN A 191 -13.81 -3.93 25.61
N GLU A 192 -13.94 -5.08 24.95
CA GLU A 192 -12.98 -5.50 23.93
C GLU A 192 -12.98 -4.60 22.69
N GLY A 193 -14.02 -3.79 22.48
CA GLY A 193 -14.06 -2.75 21.44
C GLY A 193 -13.09 -1.60 21.71
N PHE A 194 -12.62 -1.43 22.94
CA PHE A 194 -11.50 -0.55 23.25
C PHE A 194 -10.19 -1.35 23.11
N ASN A 195 -9.64 -1.32 21.91
CA ASN A 195 -8.42 -2.05 21.57
C ASN A 195 -7.49 -1.25 20.65
N ILE A 196 -6.26 -1.73 20.58
CA ILE A 196 -5.18 -1.22 19.74
C ILE A 196 -4.54 -2.41 19.07
N SER A 197 -4.38 -2.37 17.75
CA SER A 197 -3.60 -3.33 16.99
C SER A 197 -2.53 -2.57 16.20
N LEU A 198 -1.27 -2.72 16.61
CA LEU A 198 -0.14 -1.96 16.04
C LEU A 198 0.88 -2.93 15.43
N PRO A 199 0.99 -3.00 14.10
CA PRO A 199 2.00 -3.79 13.41
C PRO A 199 3.42 -3.31 13.69
N TYR A 200 4.38 -4.24 13.72
CA TYR A 200 5.80 -3.90 13.89
C TYR A 200 6.31 -2.95 12.80
N LEU A 201 5.76 -3.06 11.60
CA LEU A 201 6.03 -2.12 10.50
C LEU A 201 5.77 -0.66 10.89
N GLN A 202 4.79 -0.42 11.75
CA GLN A 202 4.37 0.92 12.15
C GLN A 202 4.98 1.38 13.47
N ILE A 203 5.81 0.56 14.12
CA ILE A 203 6.53 0.98 15.32
C ILE A 203 7.74 1.83 14.91
N ASP A 204 7.93 2.93 15.63
CA ASP A 204 9.09 3.80 15.53
C ASP A 204 10.08 3.49 16.66
N THR A 205 9.64 3.66 17.91
CA THR A 205 10.45 3.33 19.09
C THR A 205 9.69 2.51 20.12
N ILE A 206 10.41 1.62 20.80
CA ILE A 206 9.97 0.89 21.98
C ILE A 206 10.95 1.26 23.10
N ALA A 207 10.44 1.77 24.22
CA ALA A 207 11.25 2.19 25.34
C ALA A 207 10.56 1.91 26.67
N ILE A 208 11.35 1.80 27.73
CA ILE A 208 10.85 1.89 29.10
C ILE A 208 11.06 3.34 29.56
N ARG A 209 10.01 3.97 30.10
CA ARG A 209 10.08 5.33 30.65
C ARG A 209 9.33 5.42 31.97
N ASP A 210 9.75 6.36 32.81
CA ASP A 210 9.00 6.70 34.01
C ASP A 210 7.76 7.52 33.65
N SER A 211 6.65 7.21 34.30
CA SER A 211 5.38 7.92 34.17
C SER A 211 4.85 8.32 35.54
N LYS A 212 3.79 9.15 35.57
CA LYS A 212 3.07 9.48 36.81
C LYS A 212 2.56 8.25 37.56
N PHE A 213 2.39 7.12 36.87
CA PHE A 213 1.85 5.88 37.41
C PHE A 213 2.93 4.81 37.68
N GLY A 214 4.20 5.19 37.61
CA GLY A 214 5.36 4.30 37.71
C GLY A 214 6.00 4.01 36.35
N THR A 215 6.95 3.07 36.32
CA THR A 215 7.65 2.66 35.11
C THR A 215 6.69 2.02 34.10
N ALA A 216 6.78 2.44 32.84
CA ALA A 216 5.87 2.01 31.78
C ALA A 216 6.60 1.67 30.48
N LEU A 217 6.04 0.73 29.72
CA LEU A 217 6.40 0.46 28.34
C LEU A 217 5.77 1.55 27.46
N VAL A 218 6.61 2.29 26.75
CA VAL A 218 6.20 3.34 25.81
C VAL A 218 6.52 2.87 24.40
N ILE A 219 5.49 2.79 23.56
CA ILE A 219 5.61 2.46 22.15
C ILE A 219 5.13 3.64 21.34
N THR A 220 5.97 4.13 20.44
CA THR A 220 5.60 5.19 19.50
C THR A 220 5.38 4.62 18.11
N SER A 221 4.38 5.14 17.41
CA SER A 221 4.09 4.77 16.03
C SER A 221 4.76 5.72 15.05
N SER A 222 4.99 5.25 13.81
CA SER A 222 5.58 6.05 12.74
C SER A 222 4.73 7.27 12.37
N GLU A 223 5.35 8.24 11.70
CA GLU A 223 4.67 9.42 11.16
C GLU A 223 3.49 9.05 10.25
N SER A 224 3.68 8.02 9.42
CA SER A 224 2.62 7.55 8.51
C SER A 224 1.41 6.92 9.23
N SER A 225 1.55 6.59 10.51
CA SER A 225 0.46 6.13 11.38
C SER A 225 -0.08 7.22 12.30
N GLY A 226 0.45 8.45 12.27
CA GLY A 226 -0.05 9.56 13.07
C GLY A 226 0.68 9.83 14.40
N LEU A 227 1.90 9.31 14.59
CA LEU A 227 2.77 9.61 15.75
C LEU A 227 2.14 9.34 17.13
N TYR A 228 1.30 8.31 17.23
CA TYR A 228 0.74 7.88 18.51
C TYR A 228 1.83 7.51 19.52
N VAL A 229 1.64 7.94 20.77
CA VAL A 229 2.44 7.55 21.93
C VAL A 229 1.58 6.68 22.83
N LEU A 230 1.93 5.40 22.93
CA LEU A 230 1.15 4.39 23.65
C LEU A 230 1.91 3.96 24.90
N GLY A 231 1.33 4.23 26.08
CA GLY A 231 1.90 3.85 27.37
C GLY A 231 1.19 2.64 27.97
N PHE A 232 1.96 1.66 28.44
CA PHE A 232 1.47 0.47 29.09
C PHE A 232 2.19 0.21 30.41
N LYS A 233 1.44 0.06 31.50
CA LYS A 233 1.98 -0.36 32.80
C LYS A 233 1.72 -1.86 33.00
N VAL A 234 2.75 -2.56 33.48
CA VAL A 234 2.72 -4.01 33.71
C VAL A 234 3.35 -4.29 35.07
N ASP A 235 2.62 -5.00 35.93
CA ASP A 235 3.08 -5.40 37.26
C ASP A 235 3.24 -6.94 37.34
N PRO A 236 4.27 -7.45 38.04
CA PRO A 236 5.43 -6.73 38.58
C PRO A 236 6.41 -6.28 37.48
N GLU A 237 7.35 -5.39 37.84
CA GLU A 237 8.33 -4.79 36.93
C GLU A 237 9.18 -5.83 36.15
N GLU A 238 9.39 -7.03 36.70
CA GLU A 238 10.05 -8.12 36.00
C GLU A 238 9.30 -8.54 34.72
N LYS A 239 7.97 -8.60 34.77
CA LYS A 239 7.14 -8.90 33.58
C LYS A 239 7.23 -7.79 32.55
N LEU A 240 7.30 -6.54 32.99
CA LEU A 240 7.53 -5.39 32.11
C LEU A 240 8.84 -5.54 31.34
N LYS A 241 9.92 -5.89 32.03
CA LYS A 241 11.25 -6.10 31.41
C LYS A 241 11.24 -7.27 30.42
N ILE A 242 10.56 -8.37 30.74
CA ILE A 242 10.40 -9.51 29.83
C ILE A 242 9.62 -9.09 28.58
N LEU A 243 8.47 -8.45 28.74
CA LEU A 243 7.64 -7.98 27.62
C LEU A 243 8.41 -6.99 26.72
N PHE A 244 9.13 -6.04 27.32
CA PHE A 244 9.98 -5.11 26.58
C PHE A 244 11.05 -5.81 25.74
N LYS A 245 11.76 -6.79 26.33
CA LYS A 245 12.81 -7.55 25.64
C LYS A 245 12.23 -8.38 24.50
N GLU A 246 11.10 -9.05 24.73
CA GLU A 246 10.41 -9.85 23.72
C GLU A 246 9.97 -8.98 22.54
N LEU A 247 9.24 -7.89 22.82
CA LEU A 247 8.72 -6.99 21.80
C LEU A 247 9.85 -6.33 20.99
N SER A 248 10.92 -5.90 21.65
CA SER A 248 12.09 -5.30 20.99
C SER A 248 12.83 -6.30 20.10
N SER A 249 12.95 -7.55 20.54
CA SER A 249 13.58 -8.62 19.76
C SER A 249 12.74 -8.95 18.53
N LEU A 250 11.42 -9.11 18.69
CA LEU A 250 10.51 -9.37 17.57
C LEU A 250 10.47 -8.21 16.58
N HIS A 251 10.44 -6.96 17.05
CA HIS A 251 10.50 -5.78 16.19
C HIS A 251 11.81 -5.74 15.37
N THR A 252 12.94 -6.09 16.01
CA THR A 252 14.25 -6.16 15.34
C THR A 252 14.26 -7.25 14.26
N VAL A 253 13.81 -8.46 14.60
CA VAL A 253 13.72 -9.59 13.65
C VAL A 253 12.78 -9.24 12.49
N TYR A 254 11.60 -8.70 12.78
CA TYR A 254 10.61 -8.30 11.78
C TYR A 254 11.19 -7.26 10.80
N THR A 255 12.01 -6.32 11.30
CA THR A 255 12.63 -5.28 10.46
C THR A 255 13.62 -5.86 9.43
N THR A 256 14.27 -6.99 9.72
CA THR A 256 15.20 -7.62 8.76
C THR A 256 14.46 -8.19 7.55
N LYS A 257 13.26 -8.75 7.74
CA LYS A 257 12.45 -9.37 6.69
C LYS A 257 10.96 -9.20 7.01
N PRO A 258 10.38 -8.02 6.73
CA PRO A 258 9.00 -7.73 7.10
C PRO A 258 8.03 -8.58 6.28
N THR A 259 6.94 -8.99 6.93
CA THR A 259 5.84 -9.70 6.28
C THR A 259 4.68 -8.76 6.04
N PHE A 260 4.42 -8.45 4.77
CA PHE A 260 3.36 -7.53 4.36
C PHE A 260 1.96 -8.16 4.33
N GLY A 261 1.83 -9.47 4.53
CA GLY A 261 0.54 -10.18 4.57
C GLY A 261 -0.12 -10.44 3.22
N VAL A 262 0.51 -10.00 2.13
CA VAL A 262 -0.02 -10.18 0.77
C VAL A 262 0.33 -11.56 0.25
N GLU A 263 -0.67 -12.43 0.27
CA GLU A 263 -0.59 -13.79 -0.26
C GLU A 263 -1.42 -13.93 -1.52
N TYR A 264 -0.75 -14.32 -2.60
CA TYR A 264 -1.40 -14.60 -3.87
C TYR A 264 -0.70 -15.79 -4.52
N LYS A 265 -1.48 -16.82 -4.85
CA LYS A 265 -1.01 -18.00 -5.59
C LYS A 265 -1.85 -18.13 -6.84
N TRP A 266 -1.19 -18.10 -7.99
CA TRP A 266 -1.82 -18.32 -9.27
C TRP A 266 -1.86 -19.83 -9.58
N THR A 267 -3.05 -20.39 -9.83
CA THR A 267 -3.29 -21.84 -9.91
C THR A 267 -2.86 -22.50 -11.23
N SER A 268 -2.18 -21.82 -12.15
CA SER A 268 -1.75 -22.41 -13.43
C SER A 268 -0.23 -22.47 -13.61
N SER A 269 0.47 -23.05 -12.63
CA SER A 269 1.87 -23.41 -12.78
C SER A 269 2.13 -24.84 -12.33
N GLN A 270 1.66 -25.81 -13.12
CA GLN A 270 2.54 -26.93 -13.44
C GLN A 270 3.59 -26.36 -14.41
N ASN A 271 4.86 -26.41 -14.03
CA ASN A 271 6.04 -26.03 -14.84
C ASN A 271 6.30 -24.53 -15.11
N THR A 272 6.57 -23.75 -14.07
CA THR A 272 7.51 -22.62 -14.22
C THR A 272 8.66 -22.78 -13.24
N LYS A 273 9.85 -23.04 -13.81
CA LYS A 273 11.14 -23.01 -13.12
C LYS A 273 11.22 -21.74 -12.27
N GLU A 274 11.88 -21.85 -11.10
CA GLU A 274 12.18 -20.74 -10.20
C GLU A 274 12.45 -19.46 -10.99
N HIS A 275 11.47 -18.55 -11.03
CA HIS A 275 11.67 -17.27 -11.70
C HIS A 275 12.74 -16.54 -10.89
N ASN A 276 13.91 -16.36 -11.49
CA ASN A 276 15.02 -15.65 -10.88
C ASN A 276 14.50 -14.31 -10.29
N ASN A 277 14.57 -14.22 -8.95
CA ASN A 277 14.25 -12.99 -8.21
C ASN A 277 15.23 -11.84 -8.54
N ASN A 278 16.30 -12.15 -9.29
CA ASN A 278 17.25 -11.17 -9.79
C ASN A 278 16.65 -10.36 -10.93
N ILE A 279 15.92 -9.30 -10.56
CA ILE A 279 15.63 -8.19 -11.47
C ILE A 279 16.96 -7.64 -12.04
N ILE A 280 18.04 -7.59 -11.25
CA ILE A 280 19.34 -6.98 -11.60
C ILE A 280 20.01 -7.60 -12.82
N ALA A 281 20.12 -8.93 -12.89
CA ALA A 281 20.86 -9.62 -13.95
C ALA A 281 20.25 -9.43 -15.35
N GLU A 282 18.98 -9.04 -15.43
CA GLU A 282 18.30 -8.77 -16.70
C GLU A 282 18.56 -7.34 -17.22
N PHE A 283 19.01 -6.40 -16.39
CA PHE A 283 19.14 -4.98 -16.77
C PHE A 283 20.57 -4.58 -17.17
N GLU A 284 21.60 -5.33 -16.77
CA GLU A 284 23.01 -5.06 -17.13
C GLU A 284 23.35 -5.35 -18.61
N ALA A 285 22.40 -5.88 -19.40
CA ALA A 285 22.61 -6.35 -20.77
C ALA A 285 22.18 -5.36 -21.88
N PHE A 286 21.85 -4.10 -21.57
CA PHE A 286 21.27 -3.16 -22.56
C PHE A 286 22.21 -2.01 -22.97
N ASP A 287 22.43 -1.89 -24.27
CA ASP A 287 23.25 -0.87 -24.93
C ASP A 287 22.49 0.46 -25.12
N GLU A 288 23.21 1.58 -24.98
CA GLU A 288 22.65 2.95 -24.99
C GLU A 288 22.35 3.43 -26.42
N SER A 289 21.27 2.94 -27.03
CA SER A 289 20.74 3.56 -28.26
C SER A 289 19.71 4.65 -27.93
N LYS A 290 19.95 5.86 -28.44
CA LYS A 290 19.06 7.04 -28.34
C LYS A 290 17.73 6.74 -29.03
N ASN A 291 16.61 6.81 -28.31
CA ASN A 291 15.26 6.74 -28.89
C ASN A 291 14.30 7.72 -28.20
N GLU A 292 13.33 8.23 -28.97
CA GLU A 292 12.32 9.27 -28.71
C GLU A 292 11.26 8.93 -27.63
N ILE A 293 11.55 8.00 -26.73
CA ILE A 293 10.60 7.52 -25.73
C ILE A 293 10.83 8.34 -24.44
N SER A 294 9.77 8.85 -23.81
CA SER A 294 9.84 9.53 -22.51
C SER A 294 8.51 9.48 -21.78
N ASN A 295 8.53 9.32 -20.46
CA ASN A 295 7.30 9.47 -19.67
C ASN A 295 6.94 10.94 -19.49
N SER A 296 5.96 11.42 -20.27
CA SER A 296 5.34 12.70 -19.99
C SER A 296 4.24 12.52 -18.93
N ILE A 297 4.43 13.07 -17.73
CA ILE A 297 3.45 12.97 -16.63
C ILE A 297 2.05 13.42 -17.08
N SER A 298 1.98 14.44 -17.96
CA SER A 298 0.72 14.94 -18.53
C SER A 298 -0.07 13.89 -19.32
N ALA A 299 0.60 12.92 -19.94
CA ALA A 299 -0.05 11.85 -20.70
C ALA A 299 -0.85 10.90 -19.81
N TYR A 300 -0.51 10.82 -18.53
CA TYR A 300 -1.14 9.91 -17.57
C TYR A 300 -2.20 10.59 -16.70
N LEU A 301 -2.44 11.89 -16.84
CA LEU A 301 -3.48 12.56 -16.07
C LEU A 301 -4.85 11.93 -16.43
N ALA A 302 -5.60 11.55 -15.39
CA ALA A 302 -6.94 11.01 -15.58
C ALA A 302 -7.94 12.11 -16.00
N ASP A 303 -7.70 13.34 -15.55
CA ASP A 303 -8.53 14.51 -15.82
C ASP A 303 -7.75 15.46 -16.75
N GLU A 304 -8.22 15.62 -17.99
CA GLU A 304 -7.56 16.50 -18.97
C GLU A 304 -7.58 17.95 -18.48
N GLY A 305 -6.40 18.53 -18.22
CA GLY A 305 -6.25 19.94 -17.83
C GLY A 305 -6.62 20.28 -16.38
N HIS A 306 -6.84 19.28 -15.51
CA HIS A 306 -7.11 19.49 -14.09
C HIS A 306 -6.03 18.79 -13.23
N SER A 307 -5.23 19.60 -12.52
CA SER A 307 -4.09 19.10 -11.76
C SER A 307 -4.38 18.93 -10.26
N LYS A 308 -5.42 19.61 -9.73
CA LYS A 308 -5.71 19.67 -8.30
C LYS A 308 -7.15 20.10 -8.02
N ASP A 309 -7.85 19.33 -7.19
CA ASP A 309 -9.17 19.68 -6.67
C ASP A 309 -9.11 20.99 -5.85
N ARG A 310 -10.03 21.90 -6.12
CA ARG A 310 -10.25 23.09 -5.28
C ARG A 310 -10.96 22.68 -3.99
N LEU A 311 -10.87 23.53 -2.98
CA LEU A 311 -11.45 23.25 -1.68
C LEU A 311 -12.96 23.03 -1.79
N PRO A 312 -13.53 22.07 -1.04
CA PRO A 312 -14.97 21.90 -0.99
C PRO A 312 -15.62 23.10 -0.29
N ALA A 313 -16.71 23.61 -0.87
CA ALA A 313 -17.53 24.67 -0.33
C ALA A 313 -18.98 24.19 -0.23
N PHE A 314 -19.72 24.68 0.78
CA PHE A 314 -21.15 24.41 0.87
C PHE A 314 -21.87 25.18 -0.24
N CYS A 315 -22.67 24.48 -1.04
CA CYS A 315 -23.54 25.05 -2.06
C CYS A 315 -24.99 25.08 -1.53
N PRO A 316 -25.54 26.26 -1.23
CA PRO A 316 -26.93 26.38 -0.79
C PRO A 316 -27.95 25.92 -1.83
N GLU A 317 -27.68 26.16 -3.12
CA GLU A 317 -28.59 25.81 -4.22
C GLU A 317 -28.83 24.30 -4.34
N LEU A 318 -27.81 23.50 -4.03
CA LEU A 318 -27.88 22.03 -4.08
C LEU A 318 -28.06 21.40 -2.69
N GLY A 319 -27.81 22.14 -1.62
CA GLY A 319 -27.72 21.60 -0.25
C GLY A 319 -26.56 20.62 -0.06
N LEU A 320 -25.51 20.71 -0.88
CA LEU A 320 -24.39 19.78 -0.92
C LEU A 320 -23.04 20.49 -0.72
N ALA A 321 -22.03 19.75 -0.25
CA ALA A 321 -20.65 20.17 -0.38
C ALA A 321 -20.17 19.89 -1.82
N VAL A 322 -19.74 20.93 -2.53
CA VAL A 322 -19.25 20.84 -3.91
C VAL A 322 -17.84 21.40 -4.01
N GLU A 323 -17.09 21.01 -5.03
CA GLU A 323 -15.82 21.68 -5.35
C GLU A 323 -16.09 23.17 -5.64
N SER A 324 -15.28 24.07 -5.06
CA SER A 324 -15.43 25.52 -5.29
C SER A 324 -15.44 25.84 -6.78
N ILE A 325 -16.44 26.59 -7.26
CA ILE A 325 -16.65 26.92 -8.68
C ILE A 325 -15.52 27.84 -9.19
N LYS A 326 -15.20 27.78 -10.50
CA LYS A 326 -14.14 28.64 -11.08
C LYS A 326 -14.65 30.08 -11.09
N GLU A 327 -13.77 31.05 -10.84
CA GLU A 327 -14.14 32.46 -11.00
C GLU A 327 -14.74 32.69 -12.41
N GLY A 328 -15.88 33.40 -12.45
CA GLY A 328 -16.64 33.65 -13.69
C GLY A 328 -17.67 32.60 -14.07
N TYR A 329 -17.72 31.45 -13.40
CA TYR A 329 -18.74 30.41 -13.61
C TYR A 329 -19.81 30.40 -12.50
N THR A 330 -21.02 29.97 -12.84
CA THR A 330 -22.11 29.68 -11.90
C THR A 330 -22.59 28.24 -12.10
N LEU A 331 -23.28 27.65 -11.11
CA LEU A 331 -23.82 26.30 -11.23
C LEU A 331 -24.78 26.17 -12.41
N GLN A 332 -25.66 27.15 -12.58
CA GLN A 332 -26.58 27.20 -13.71
C GLN A 332 -25.84 27.18 -15.06
N LYS A 333 -24.80 28.00 -15.21
CA LYS A 333 -23.97 28.02 -16.43
C LYS A 333 -23.20 26.73 -16.68
N LEU A 334 -22.86 25.98 -15.62
CA LEU A 334 -22.21 24.68 -15.74
C LEU A 334 -23.20 23.56 -16.07
N TRP A 335 -24.48 23.74 -15.73
CA TRP A 335 -25.55 22.77 -15.93
C TRP A 335 -26.25 22.92 -17.29
N GLU A 336 -26.45 24.15 -17.74
CA GLU A 336 -27.13 24.44 -19.00
C GLU A 336 -26.22 24.17 -20.20
N VAL A 337 -26.70 23.33 -21.13
CA VAL A 337 -25.99 22.99 -22.39
C VAL A 337 -26.27 24.03 -23.48
N ILE A 338 -27.38 24.74 -23.38
CA ILE A 338 -27.78 25.83 -24.29
C ILE A 338 -27.90 27.08 -23.44
N PRO A 339 -27.20 28.18 -23.77
CA PRO A 339 -27.33 29.43 -23.02
C PRO A 339 -28.78 29.93 -23.14
N SER A 340 -29.41 30.15 -21.99
CA SER A 340 -30.73 30.77 -21.87
C SER A 340 -30.72 32.26 -22.19
#